data_AF-A0A833MW00-F1
#
_entry.id   AF-A0A833MW00-F1
#
_cell.length_a   1.000
_cell.length_b   1.000
_cell.length_c   1.000
_cell.angle_alpha   90.00
_cell.angle_beta   90.00
_cell.angle_gamma   90.00
#
_symmetry.space_group_name_H-M   'P 1'
#
loop_
_entity.id
_entity.type
_entity.pdbx_description
1 polymer ?
#
loop_
_entity_poly.entity_id
_entity_poly.type
_entity_poly.pdbx_seq_one_letter_code
_entity_poly.pdbx_strand_id
1 'polypeptide(L)'
;MVACLKTVGKWMARDAEGTAERQDRSSQPHKLHRPTPVATQAAIVALRRHRLTGAQIACDLAVSPATVSRMLRRYGLSRMRDLERTVLVQRYLRDKPSELIHIDIRKLGRFERMGHRITGDRI
;
A
#
# COMPACT_ATOMS: atom_id res chain seq x y z
N MET A 1 6.98 -25.75 35.76
CA MET A 1 7.11 -25.68 34.29
C MET A 1 8.45 -26.29 33.90
N VAL A 2 8.45 -27.49 33.34
CA VAL A 2 9.70 -28.19 32.94
C VAL A 2 9.97 -27.86 31.47
N ALA A 3 11.10 -27.20 31.19
CA ALA A 3 11.56 -26.96 29.83
C ALA A 3 12.56 -28.04 29.43
N CYS A 4 12.50 -28.49 28.17
CA CYS A 4 13.48 -29.42 27.60
C CYS A 4 14.88 -28.78 27.56
N LEU A 5 15.94 -29.59 27.70
CA LEU A 5 17.35 -29.16 27.60
C LEU A 5 17.65 -28.33 26.34
N LYS A 6 17.00 -28.63 25.20
CA LYS A 6 17.14 -27.82 23.97
C LYS A 6 16.62 -26.39 24.14
N THR A 7 15.50 -26.23 24.83
CA THR A 7 14.90 -24.92 25.11
C THR A 7 15.80 -24.14 26.06
N VAL A 8 16.30 -24.77 27.13
CA VAL A 8 17.24 -24.16 28.08
C VAL A 8 18.52 -23.72 27.36
N GLY A 9 19.13 -24.59 26.55
CA GLY A 9 20.34 -24.27 25.78
C GLY A 9 20.14 -23.11 24.78
N LYS A 10 19.00 -23.06 24.09
CA LYS A 10 18.63 -21.94 23.21
C LYS A 10 18.56 -20.62 23.98
N TRP A 11 17.96 -20.62 25.17
CA TRP A 11 17.83 -19.40 25.97
C TRP A 11 19.14 -18.97 26.61
N MET A 12 19.98 -19.90 27.06
CA MET A 12 21.33 -19.60 27.57
C MET A 12 22.24 -19.00 26.50
N ALA A 13 22.21 -19.54 25.27
CA ALA A 13 22.95 -18.96 24.16
C ALA A 13 22.52 -17.51 23.86
N ARG A 14 21.21 -17.22 23.97
CA ARG A 14 20.66 -15.87 23.75
C ARG A 14 20.94 -14.90 24.89
N ASP A 15 21.01 -15.39 26.13
CA ASP A 15 21.36 -14.58 27.29
C ASP A 15 22.80 -14.06 27.19
N ALA A 16 23.71 -14.88 26.63
CA ALA A 16 25.10 -14.51 26.36
C ALA A 16 25.26 -13.40 25.29
N GLU A 17 24.24 -13.16 24.46
CA GLU A 17 24.25 -12.13 23.42
C GLU A 17 23.77 -10.75 23.94
N GLY A 18 23.28 -10.66 25.19
CA GLY A 18 22.95 -9.41 25.88
C GLY A 18 21.45 -9.13 26.08
N THR A 19 21.10 -8.21 26.99
CA THR A 19 19.71 -7.99 27.44
C THR A 19 18.75 -7.45 26.37
N ALA A 20 19.27 -6.80 25.33
CA ALA A 20 18.49 -6.37 24.16
C ALA A 20 17.92 -7.55 23.34
N GLU A 21 18.51 -8.74 23.48
CA GLU A 21 18.22 -9.92 22.66
C GLU A 21 17.10 -10.83 23.23
N ARG A 22 16.53 -10.40 24.35
CA ARG A 22 15.39 -11.04 25.02
C ARG A 22 14.05 -10.78 24.34
N GLN A 23 14.02 -9.94 23.31
CA GLN A 23 12.84 -9.71 22.48
C GLN A 23 12.59 -10.89 21.54
N ASP A 24 11.32 -11.13 21.21
CA ASP A 24 10.94 -12.13 20.23
C ASP A 24 11.60 -11.82 18.88
N ARG A 25 12.46 -12.73 18.42
CA ARG A 25 12.98 -12.65 17.05
C ARG A 25 11.86 -13.04 16.11
N SER A 26 11.88 -12.45 14.93
CA SER A 26 11.01 -12.91 13.84
C SER A 26 11.18 -14.43 13.66
N SER A 27 10.07 -15.17 13.70
CA SER A 27 10.05 -16.58 13.34
C SER A 27 10.12 -16.79 11.81
N GLN A 28 10.26 -15.70 11.05
CA GLN A 28 10.39 -15.76 9.61
C GLN A 28 11.76 -16.35 9.23
N PRO A 29 11.80 -17.34 8.32
CA PRO A 29 13.06 -17.93 7.89
C PRO A 29 13.95 -16.90 7.18
N HIS A 30 15.24 -16.89 7.52
CA HIS A 30 16.24 -16.02 6.87
C HIS A 30 16.41 -16.32 5.37
N LYS A 31 16.16 -17.58 4.95
CA LYS A 31 16.20 -18.01 3.55
C LYS A 31 14.95 -18.83 3.24
N LEU A 32 14.24 -18.49 2.17
CA LEU A 32 13.16 -19.35 1.66
C LEU A 32 13.76 -20.54 0.91
N HIS A 33 13.24 -21.74 1.18
CA HIS A 33 13.62 -22.97 0.49
C HIS A 33 13.24 -22.95 -1.01
N ARG A 34 12.13 -22.28 -1.36
CA ARG A 34 11.66 -22.13 -2.75
C ARG A 34 11.18 -20.70 -3.00
N PRO A 35 12.11 -19.76 -3.23
CA PRO A 35 11.72 -18.40 -3.57
C PRO A 35 10.99 -18.40 -4.92
N THR A 36 10.02 -17.51 -5.07
CA THR A 36 9.37 -17.28 -6.36
C THR A 36 10.44 -16.91 -7.40
N PRO A 37 10.45 -17.53 -8.60
CA PRO A 37 11.45 -17.22 -9.61
C PRO A 37 11.49 -15.73 -9.95
N VAL A 38 12.68 -15.20 -10.20
CA VAL A 38 12.88 -13.76 -10.50
C VAL A 38 12.07 -13.32 -11.71
N ALA A 39 11.97 -14.18 -12.74
CA ALA A 39 11.15 -13.92 -13.92
C ALA A 39 9.67 -13.74 -13.58
N THR A 40 9.10 -14.60 -12.72
CA THR A 40 7.72 -14.47 -12.25
C THR A 40 7.51 -13.21 -11.42
N GLN A 41 8.48 -12.82 -10.58
CA GLN A 41 8.41 -11.55 -9.84
C GLN A 41 8.38 -10.35 -10.80
N ALA A 42 9.24 -10.34 -11.82
CA ALA A 42 9.27 -9.29 -12.84
C ALA A 42 7.96 -9.22 -13.63
N ALA A 43 7.38 -10.36 -14.02
CA ALA A 43 6.09 -10.43 -14.70
C ALA A 43 4.95 -9.86 -13.84
N ILE A 44 4.89 -10.22 -12.54
CA ILE A 44 3.91 -9.66 -11.59
C ILE A 44 4.02 -8.13 -11.54
N VAL A 45 5.24 -7.60 -11.42
CA VAL A 45 5.48 -6.15 -11.36
C VAL A 45 5.10 -5.46 -12.67
N ALA A 46 5.44 -6.05 -13.81
CA ALA A 46 5.11 -5.51 -15.13
C ALA A 46 3.59 -5.43 -15.33
N LEU A 47 2.86 -6.53 -15.11
CA LEU A 47 1.41 -6.56 -15.24
C LEU A 47 0.73 -5.59 -14.26
N ARG A 48 1.26 -5.47 -13.03
CA ARG A 48 0.74 -4.50 -12.07
C ARG A 48 0.91 -3.06 -12.56
N ARG A 49 2.04 -2.72 -13.18
CA ARG A 49 2.27 -1.39 -13.79
C ARG A 49 1.34 -1.13 -14.98
N HIS A 50 0.91 -2.16 -15.69
CA HIS A 50 -0.18 -2.10 -16.67
C HIS A 50 -1.58 -2.01 -16.03
N ARG A 51 -1.67 -1.79 -14.71
CA ARG A 51 -2.90 -1.59 -13.93
C ARG A 51 -3.80 -2.82 -13.78
N LEU A 52 -3.30 -4.03 -14.04
CA LEU A 52 -4.05 -5.25 -13.72
C LEU A 52 -4.24 -5.40 -12.20
N THR A 53 -5.36 -5.98 -11.81
CA THR A 53 -5.63 -6.30 -10.40
C THR A 53 -4.80 -7.50 -9.96
N GLY A 54 -4.55 -7.62 -8.66
CA GLY A 54 -3.81 -8.78 -8.13
C GLY A 54 -4.49 -10.13 -8.43
N ALA A 55 -5.83 -10.14 -8.54
CA ALA A 55 -6.60 -11.32 -8.93
C ALA A 55 -6.41 -11.70 -10.40
N GLN A 56 -6.44 -10.72 -11.32
CA GLN A 56 -6.16 -10.95 -12.74
C GLN A 56 -4.73 -11.46 -12.92
N ILE A 57 -3.74 -10.83 -12.27
CA ILE A 57 -2.34 -11.26 -12.34
C ILE A 57 -2.16 -12.70 -11.84
N ALA A 58 -2.86 -13.08 -10.76
CA ALA A 58 -2.82 -14.43 -10.22
C ALA A 58 -3.36 -15.46 -11.24
N CYS A 59 -4.44 -15.11 -11.94
CA CYS A 59 -5.02 -15.93 -13.00
C CYS A 59 -4.05 -16.06 -14.19
N ASP A 60 -3.58 -14.93 -14.73
CA ASP A 60 -2.77 -14.87 -15.95
C ASP A 60 -1.43 -15.59 -15.81
N LEU A 61 -0.81 -15.51 -14.63
CA LEU A 61 0.49 -16.12 -14.35
C LEU A 61 0.39 -17.49 -13.66
N ALA A 62 -0.82 -18.01 -13.42
CA ALA A 62 -1.07 -19.25 -12.69
C ALA A 62 -0.32 -19.33 -11.34
N VAL A 63 -0.31 -18.23 -10.58
CA VAL A 63 0.32 -18.13 -9.26
C VAL A 63 -0.72 -17.83 -8.19
N SER A 64 -0.48 -18.31 -6.96
CA SER A 64 -1.43 -18.05 -5.87
C SER A 64 -1.64 -16.54 -5.61
N PRO A 65 -2.86 -16.09 -5.30
CA PRO A 65 -3.12 -14.70 -4.92
C PRO A 65 -2.27 -14.21 -3.74
N ALA A 66 -1.94 -15.11 -2.81
CA ALA A 66 -1.06 -14.82 -1.68
C ALA A 66 0.38 -14.52 -2.11
N THR A 67 0.88 -15.19 -3.15
CA THR A 67 2.20 -14.87 -3.74
C THR A 67 2.18 -13.51 -4.40
N VAL A 68 1.15 -13.21 -5.21
CA VAL A 68 1.00 -11.90 -5.85
C VAL A 68 0.92 -10.81 -4.79
N SER A 69 0.07 -10.95 -3.77
CA SER A 69 -0.07 -9.98 -2.69
C SER A 69 1.25 -9.71 -1.95
N ARG A 70 2.00 -10.78 -1.59
CA ARG A 70 3.32 -10.64 -0.95
C ARG A 70 4.33 -9.93 -1.85
N MET A 71 4.35 -10.24 -3.15
CA MET A 71 5.26 -9.58 -4.09
C MET A 71 4.89 -8.12 -4.30
N LEU A 72 3.61 -7.81 -4.54
CA LEU A 72 3.16 -6.43 -4.67
C LEU A 72 3.49 -5.60 -3.42
N ARG A 73 3.30 -6.16 -2.22
CA ARG A 73 3.69 -5.51 -0.97
C ARG A 73 5.21 -5.27 -0.90
N ARG A 74 6.00 -6.26 -1.29
CA ARG A 74 7.47 -6.17 -1.32
C ARG A 74 7.97 -5.07 -2.25
N TYR A 75 7.33 -4.89 -3.41
CA TYR A 75 7.66 -3.86 -4.38
C TYR A 75 6.92 -2.53 -4.15
N GLY A 76 6.10 -2.42 -3.11
CA GLY A 76 5.33 -1.21 -2.81
C GLY A 76 4.24 -0.88 -3.84
N LEU A 77 3.69 -1.88 -4.54
CA LEU A 77 2.69 -1.74 -5.61
C LEU A 77 1.31 -2.30 -5.24
N SER A 78 1.03 -2.45 -3.94
CA SER A 78 -0.22 -3.03 -3.46
C SER A 78 -1.44 -2.15 -3.74
N ARG A 79 -1.29 -0.81 -3.72
CA ARG A 79 -2.40 0.12 -3.89
C ARG A 79 -2.36 0.74 -5.28
N MET A 80 -3.51 1.20 -5.79
CA MET A 80 -3.57 1.87 -7.10
C MET A 80 -2.81 3.19 -7.11
N ARG A 81 -2.85 3.95 -6.02
CA ARG A 81 -2.08 5.19 -5.85
C ARG A 81 -0.57 4.98 -5.98
N ASP A 82 -0.08 3.78 -5.66
CA ASP A 82 1.35 3.48 -5.75
C ASP A 82 1.80 3.27 -7.21
N LEU A 83 0.85 3.15 -8.15
CA LEU A 83 1.07 3.13 -9.60
C LEU A 83 1.00 4.51 -10.23
N GLU A 84 0.53 5.51 -9.50
CA GLU A 84 0.41 6.87 -10.02
C GLU A 84 1.78 7.51 -10.07
N ARG A 85 2.06 8.16 -11.20
CA ARG A 85 3.24 9.01 -11.30
C ARG A 85 3.02 10.21 -10.40
N THR A 86 3.97 10.49 -9.51
CA THR A 86 4.01 11.76 -8.79
C THR A 86 4.02 12.89 -9.83
N VAL A 87 2.92 13.64 -9.90
CA VAL A 87 2.84 14.82 -10.74
C VAL A 87 3.78 15.86 -10.10
N LEU A 88 4.68 16.42 -10.89
CA LEU A 88 5.52 17.52 -10.43
C LEU A 88 4.60 18.68 -10.03
N VAL A 89 4.78 19.19 -8.82
CA VAL A 89 4.00 20.33 -8.34
C VAL A 89 4.38 21.55 -9.19
N GLN A 90 3.53 21.90 -10.16
CA GLN A 90 3.63 23.17 -10.87
C GLN A 90 3.15 24.28 -9.93
N ARG A 91 4.10 25.03 -9.36
CA ARG A 91 3.81 26.21 -8.55
C ARG A 91 3.73 27.43 -9.46
N TYR A 92 2.55 28.03 -9.52
CA TYR A 92 2.35 29.33 -10.13
C TYR A 92 2.71 30.41 -9.11
N LEU A 93 3.95 30.90 -9.17
CA LEU A 93 4.49 31.92 -8.27
C LEU A 93 4.56 33.26 -9.02
N ARG A 94 4.16 34.33 -8.35
CA ARG A 94 4.16 35.70 -8.86
C ARG A 94 4.65 36.65 -7.76
N ASP A 95 5.33 37.73 -8.15
CA ASP A 95 6.05 38.60 -7.23
C ASP A 95 5.14 39.67 -6.61
N LYS A 96 4.05 40.03 -7.30
CA LYS A 96 3.15 41.10 -6.86
C LYS A 96 1.72 40.59 -6.64
N PRO A 97 0.99 41.18 -5.67
CA PRO A 97 -0.43 40.91 -5.50
C PRO A 97 -1.19 41.27 -6.79
N SER A 98 -2.22 40.49 -7.12
CA SER A 98 -3.09 40.62 -8.32
C SER A 98 -2.53 40.09 -9.65
N GLU A 99 -1.30 39.56 -9.69
CA GLU A 99 -0.73 38.93 -10.90
C GLU A 99 -1.24 37.50 -11.16
N LEU A 100 -1.93 36.91 -10.18
CA LEU A 100 -2.52 35.59 -10.28
C LEU A 100 -4.03 35.68 -10.00
N ILE A 101 -4.85 35.38 -11.01
CA ILE A 101 -6.29 35.24 -10.86
C ILE A 101 -6.63 33.76 -10.83
N HIS A 102 -7.18 33.29 -9.71
CA HIS A 102 -7.72 31.94 -9.60
C HIS A 102 -9.21 31.97 -9.91
N ILE A 103 -9.62 31.27 -10.97
CA ILE A 103 -11.03 31.12 -11.33
C ILE A 103 -11.40 29.67 -11.04
N ASP A 104 -12.27 29.48 -10.04
CA ASP A 104 -12.84 28.18 -9.71
C ASP A 104 -14.25 28.09 -10.29
N ILE A 105 -14.48 27.14 -11.19
CA ILE A 105 -15.79 26.91 -11.78
C ILE A 105 -16.38 25.66 -11.14
N ARG A 106 -17.40 25.85 -10.30
CA ARG A 106 -18.16 24.75 -9.71
C ARG A 106 -19.49 24.59 -10.41
N LYS A 107 -19.81 23.36 -10.78
CA LYS A 107 -21.14 22.99 -11.25
C LYS A 107 -22.06 22.82 -10.04
N LEU A 108 -22.96 23.76 -9.84
CA LEU A 108 -24.04 23.63 -8.87
C LEU A 108 -25.20 22.83 -9.48
N GLY A 109 -25.88 22.04 -8.65
CA GLY A 109 -27.14 21.42 -9.06
C GLY A 109 -28.15 22.49 -9.46
N ARG A 110 -28.90 22.24 -10.54
CA ARG A 110 -30.02 23.13 -10.89
C ARG A 110 -31.13 22.90 -9.87
N PHE A 111 -31.67 23.98 -9.32
CA PHE A 111 -32.85 23.93 -8.48
C PHE A 111 -34.08 24.22 -9.33
N GLU A 112 -35.02 23.28 -9.39
CA GLU A 112 -36.29 23.46 -10.11
C GLU A 112 -37.37 24.07 -9.22
N ARG A 113 -37.27 23.90 -7.90
CA ARG A 113 -38.19 24.48 -6.91
C ARG A 113 -37.43 25.22 -5.82
N MET A 114 -38.04 26.27 -5.28
CA MET A 114 -37.56 26.93 -4.07
C MET A 114 -37.56 25.94 -2.90
N GLY A 115 -36.53 26.00 -2.06
CA GLY A 115 -36.42 25.10 -0.91
C GLY A 115 -37.42 25.42 0.19
N HIS A 116 -37.91 24.38 0.88
CA HIS A 116 -38.80 24.40 2.05
C HIS A 116 -38.49 25.44 3.15
N ARG A 117 -37.24 25.92 3.27
CA ARG A 117 -36.86 26.99 4.20
C ARG A 117 -37.49 28.33 3.84
N ILE A 118 -37.72 28.57 2.55
CA ILE A 118 -38.36 29.78 2.03
C ILE A 118 -39.88 29.57 1.92
N THR A 119 -40.32 28.42 1.42
CA THR A 119 -41.74 28.13 1.20
C THR A 119 -42.49 27.67 2.47
N GLY A 120 -41.79 27.23 3.52
CA GLY A 120 -42.41 26.63 4.72
C GLY A 120 -43.00 25.24 4.48
N ASP A 121 -43.20 24.87 3.23
CA ASP A 121 -43.74 23.58 2.80
C ASP A 121 -42.66 22.49 2.87
N ARG A 122 -42.88 21.52 3.78
CA ARG A 122 -41.98 20.38 4.03
C ARG A 122 -42.42 19.10 3.31
N ILE A 123 -43.46 19.18 2.50
CA ILE A 123 -44.05 18.03 1.80
C ILE A 123 -43.27 17.71 0.51
#